data_AF-A0A1L9PDK2-F1
#
_entry.id   AF-A0A1L9PDK2-F1
#
_cell.length_a   1.000
_cell.length_b   1.000
_cell.length_c   1.000
_cell.angle_alpha   90.00
_cell.angle_beta   90.00
_cell.angle_gamma   90.00
#
_symmetry.space_group_name_H-M   'P 1'
#
loop_
_entity.id
_entity.type
_entity.pdbx_description
1 polymer ?
#
loop_
_entity_poly.entity_id
_entity_poly.type
_entity_poly.pdbx_seq_one_letter_code
_entity_poly.pdbx_strand_id
1 'polypeptide(L)'
;MAPQTIIINYTPDKRLSLLDATTKQPLYHLKVSRQTPQMEMIRLTGHLPPTEGAGTDATGTGMRPIPVDEEDYFESRVCTAQFKMTSLDVMLRIREQRNIELKRQKVLSTRYSFVSPALSVGGASGLVGEGGPVVLTWETDSGDNAVGNFRLVREGDSKVLVKFRNEAFSNARVGTFEVLDGAMDQLVKDEAVISGLAMLAMNQSFHLAGMVMFGRS
;
A
#
# COMPACT_ATOMS: atom_id res chain seq x y z
N MET A 1 -9.03 -17.42 9.22
CA MET A 1 -9.62 -16.08 9.54
C MET A 1 -10.30 -15.57 8.28
N ALA A 2 -11.35 -14.75 8.41
CA ALA A 2 -12.05 -14.19 7.25
C ALA A 2 -11.15 -13.20 6.47
N PRO A 3 -11.37 -13.03 5.16
CA PRO A 3 -10.74 -11.96 4.38
C PRO A 3 -10.95 -10.59 5.03
N GLN A 4 -9.97 -9.69 4.85
CA GLN A 4 -10.04 -8.32 5.35
C GLN A 4 -10.16 -7.35 4.17
N THR A 5 -11.14 -6.45 4.23
CA THR A 5 -11.30 -5.40 3.21
C THR A 5 -10.82 -4.07 3.77
N ILE A 6 -9.95 -3.39 3.03
CA ILE A 6 -9.41 -2.06 3.35
C ILE A 6 -10.02 -1.07 2.37
N ILE A 7 -10.75 -0.07 2.87
CA ILE A 7 -11.37 1.00 2.09
C ILE A 7 -10.37 2.15 1.95
N ILE A 8 -10.19 2.66 0.72
CA ILE A 8 -9.29 3.78 0.43
C ILE A 8 -10.13 5.01 0.06
N ASN A 9 -10.13 6.01 0.93
CA ASN A 9 -10.87 7.25 0.72
C ASN A 9 -9.94 8.42 0.40
N TYR A 10 -10.41 9.34 -0.43
CA TYR A 10 -9.81 10.66 -0.55
C TYR A 10 -10.06 11.46 0.73
N THR A 11 -9.10 12.32 1.09
CA THR A 11 -9.28 13.30 2.16
C THR A 11 -9.02 14.71 1.62
N PRO A 12 -9.56 15.77 2.25
CA PRO A 12 -9.38 17.15 1.81
C PRO A 12 -7.90 17.59 1.71
N ASP A 13 -7.00 17.03 2.52
CA ASP A 13 -5.63 17.52 2.69
C ASP A 13 -4.59 16.79 1.82
N LYS A 14 -4.98 16.29 0.64
CA LYS A 14 -4.10 15.49 -0.25
C LYS A 14 -3.54 14.22 0.42
N ARG A 15 -4.26 13.71 1.42
CA ARG A 15 -3.96 12.44 2.08
C ARG A 15 -4.95 11.38 1.61
N LEU A 16 -4.56 10.10 1.69
CA LEU A 16 -5.50 8.99 1.62
C LEU A 16 -5.70 8.41 3.01
N SER A 17 -6.95 8.10 3.34
CA SER A 17 -7.31 7.40 4.56
C SER A 17 -7.65 5.96 4.21
N LEU A 18 -6.95 5.02 4.85
CA LEU A 18 -7.16 3.59 4.64
C LEU A 18 -7.81 3.00 5.89
N LEU A 19 -9.06 2.56 5.75
CA LEU A 19 -9.91 2.10 6.85
C LEU A 19 -10.22 0.62 6.72
N ASP A 20 -10.32 -0.10 7.84
CA ASP A 20 -10.88 -1.44 7.85
C ASP A 20 -12.39 -1.38 7.54
N ALA A 21 -12.87 -2.17 6.58
CA ALA A 21 -14.25 -2.09 6.13
C ALA A 21 -15.26 -2.55 7.20
N THR A 22 -14.87 -3.48 8.07
CA THR A 22 -15.74 -4.08 9.09
C THR A 22 -15.81 -3.18 10.32
N THR A 23 -14.65 -2.81 10.86
CA THR A 23 -14.54 -2.05 12.11
C THR A 23 -14.59 -0.55 11.90
N LYS A 24 -14.42 -0.07 10.66
CA LYS A 24 -14.24 1.34 10.29
C LYS A 24 -13.04 2.01 10.96
N GLN A 25 -12.16 1.23 11.59
CA GLN A 25 -10.96 1.73 12.24
C GLN A 25 -9.90 2.12 11.21
N PRO A 26 -9.18 3.22 11.40
CA PRO A 26 -8.13 3.63 10.50
C PRO A 26 -6.92 2.70 10.64
N LEU A 27 -6.47 2.16 9.51
CA LEU A 27 -5.35 1.23 9.43
C LEU A 27 -4.06 1.95 9.03
N TYR A 28 -4.16 2.83 8.02
CA TYR A 28 -3.02 3.59 7.52
C TYR A 28 -3.40 5.04 7.20
N HIS A 29 -2.43 5.92 7.40
CA HIS A 29 -2.42 7.25 6.81
C HIS A 29 -1.40 7.28 5.69
N LEU A 30 -1.82 7.76 4.52
CA LEU A 30 -0.92 7.99 3.39
C LEU A 30 -0.88 9.49 3.08
N LYS A 31 0.32 10.05 3.06
CA LYS A 31 0.61 11.38 2.55
C LYS A 31 1.20 11.26 1.15
N VAL A 32 0.72 12.10 0.23
CA VAL A 32 1.25 12.21 -1.13
C VAL A 32 1.84 13.60 -1.32
N SER A 33 3.07 13.66 -1.82
CA SER A 33 3.83 14.91 -1.98
C SER A 33 4.48 14.99 -3.37
N ARG A 34 4.85 16.21 -3.77
CA ARG A 34 5.75 16.44 -4.93
C ARG A 34 7.21 16.28 -4.55
N GLN A 35 7.53 16.38 -3.25
CA GLN A 35 8.88 16.17 -2.73
C GLN A 35 9.18 14.67 -2.64
N THR A 36 10.46 14.31 -2.58
CA THR A 36 10.89 12.93 -2.37
C THR A 36 10.93 12.64 -0.87
N PRO A 37 10.38 11.51 -0.39
CA PRO A 37 9.60 10.52 -1.14
C PRO A 37 8.20 11.04 -1.49
N GLN A 38 7.68 10.67 -2.68
CA GLN A 38 6.38 11.16 -3.15
C GLN A 38 5.20 10.51 -2.42
N MET A 39 5.42 9.36 -1.78
CA MET A 39 4.44 8.73 -0.90
C MET A 39 5.07 8.34 0.43
N GLU A 40 4.34 8.62 1.51
CA GLU A 40 4.69 8.27 2.88
C GLU A 40 3.47 7.65 3.54
N MET A 41 3.57 6.37 3.90
CA MET A 41 2.51 5.61 4.55
C MET A 41 2.90 5.26 5.97
N ILE A 42 2.02 5.57 6.91
CA ILE A 42 2.16 5.17 8.31
C ILE A 42 1.06 4.20 8.66
N ARG A 43 1.45 3.16 9.40
CA ARG A 43 0.51 2.25 10.04
C ARG A 43 0.05 2.82 11.39
N LEU A 44 -1.26 2.90 11.58
CA LEU A 44 -1.88 3.49 12.77
C LEU A 44 -2.27 2.43 13.80
N THR A 45 -2.54 1.21 13.34
CA THR A 45 -2.94 0.09 14.19
C THR A 45 -1.82 -0.92 14.31
N GLY A 46 -0.99 -0.75 15.33
CA GLY A 46 -0.17 -1.81 15.91
C GLY A 46 -0.21 -1.65 17.42
N HIS A 47 -0.23 -2.76 18.18
CA HIS A 47 -0.01 -2.72 19.63
C HIS A 47 1.22 -1.85 19.94
N LEU A 48 0.98 -0.60 20.33
CA LEU A 48 1.89 0.07 21.24
C LEU A 48 1.69 -0.63 22.59
N PRO A 49 2.77 -0.92 23.34
CA PRO A 49 2.59 -1.25 24.75
C PRO A 49 1.71 -0.17 25.38
N PRO A 50 0.83 -0.51 26.33
CA PRO A 50 -0.02 0.48 26.95
C PRO A 50 0.89 1.54 27.56
N THR A 51 0.93 2.72 26.96
CA THR A 51 1.44 3.89 27.66
C THR A 51 0.42 4.14 28.75
N GLU A 52 0.75 3.69 29.96
CA GLU A 52 0.00 4.05 31.17
C GLU A 52 -0.13 5.58 31.19
N GLY A 53 -1.36 6.08 31.04
CA GLY A 53 -1.65 7.51 31.19
C GLY A 53 -2.45 8.19 30.06
N ALA A 54 -2.78 7.53 28.95
CA ALA A 54 -3.64 8.17 27.94
C ALA A 54 -5.11 8.17 28.39
N GLY A 55 -5.52 9.28 29.01
CA GLY A 55 -6.87 9.57 29.44
C GLY A 55 -7.91 9.36 28.34
N THR A 56 -9.07 8.90 28.75
CA THR A 56 -10.28 8.77 27.95
C THR A 56 -10.80 10.15 27.55
N ASP A 57 -10.51 10.58 26.33
CA ASP A 57 -11.15 11.78 25.76
C ASP A 57 -12.54 11.41 25.21
N ALA A 58 -13.52 12.20 25.65
CA ALA A 58 -14.95 11.90 25.62
C ALA A 58 -15.66 12.14 24.27
N THR A 59 -15.02 11.86 23.13
CA THR A 59 -15.61 12.13 21.80
C THR A 59 -15.93 10.90 20.96
N GLY A 60 -15.70 9.67 21.45
CA GLY A 60 -16.20 8.44 20.79
C GLY A 60 -15.66 8.18 19.38
N THR A 61 -14.76 9.00 18.88
CA THR A 61 -13.97 8.77 17.68
C THR A 61 -12.62 8.21 18.12
N GLY A 62 -12.43 6.91 17.98
CA GLY A 62 -11.22 6.17 18.36
C GLY A 62 -9.95 6.53 17.56
N MET A 63 -9.81 7.79 17.15
CA MET A 63 -8.60 8.31 16.53
C MET A 63 -7.74 8.88 17.65
N ARG A 64 -6.75 8.10 18.10
CA ARG A 64 -5.71 8.65 19.00
C ARG A 64 -4.98 9.76 18.25
N PRO A 65 -4.67 10.89 18.92
CA PRO A 65 -3.94 11.98 18.28
C PRO A 65 -2.58 11.47 17.79
N ILE A 66 -2.21 11.90 16.57
CA ILE A 66 -0.86 11.72 16.04
C ILE A 66 0.10 12.32 17.08
N PRO A 67 1.20 11.63 17.45
CA PRO A 67 2.14 12.16 18.43
C PRO A 67 2.60 13.57 18.05
N VAL A 68 2.76 14.43 19.06
CA VAL A 68 3.12 15.86 18.90
C VAL A 68 4.43 16.03 18.14
N ASP A 69 5.31 15.02 18.19
CA ASP A 69 6.51 14.94 17.37
C ASP A 69 6.25 14.06 16.14
N GLU A 70 5.58 14.66 15.13
CA GLU A 70 5.26 13.97 13.88
C GLU A 70 6.55 13.54 13.16
N GLU A 71 7.65 14.29 13.20
CA GLU A 71 8.84 13.91 12.43
C GLU A 71 9.50 12.63 12.96
N ASP A 72 9.74 12.50 14.26
CA ASP A 72 10.35 11.30 14.86
C ASP A 72 9.42 10.06 14.81
N TYR A 73 8.10 10.28 14.94
CA TYR A 73 7.10 9.23 14.77
C TYR A 73 7.02 8.71 13.33
N PHE A 74 7.16 9.61 12.35
CA PHE A 74 7.19 9.24 10.94
C PHE A 74 8.52 8.54 10.58
N GLU A 75 9.66 8.98 11.10
CA GLU A 75 10.95 8.34 10.78
C GLU A 75 11.03 6.86 11.17
N SER A 76 10.42 6.46 12.30
CA SER A 76 10.52 5.09 12.82
C SER A 76 9.55 4.06 12.20
N ARG A 77 8.45 4.48 11.57
CA ARG A 77 7.37 3.56 11.11
C ARG A 77 6.88 3.75 9.68
N VAL A 78 7.53 4.60 8.90
CA VAL A 78 7.05 4.93 7.55
C VAL A 78 7.45 3.88 6.51
N CYS A 79 6.49 3.51 5.67
CA CYS A 79 6.76 2.93 4.36
C CYS A 79 6.74 4.05 3.31
N THR A 80 7.75 4.16 2.47
CA THR A 80 7.83 5.20 1.44
C THR A 80 7.78 4.62 0.03
N ALA A 81 7.35 5.44 -0.92
CA ALA A 81 7.53 5.18 -2.34
C ALA A 81 8.17 6.40 -3.02
N GLN A 82 9.30 6.17 -3.69
CA GLN A 82 10.03 7.17 -4.46
C GLN A 82 9.99 6.84 -5.95
N PHE A 83 9.52 7.79 -6.73
CA PHE A 83 9.34 7.68 -8.18
C PHE A 83 10.53 8.35 -8.84
N LYS A 84 11.34 7.60 -9.60
CA LYS A 84 12.41 8.19 -10.39
C LYS A 84 11.82 8.68 -11.71
N MET A 85 11.82 10.00 -11.96
CA MET A 85 11.23 10.61 -13.16
C MET A 85 11.67 9.98 -14.50
N THR A 86 12.88 9.41 -14.54
CA THR A 86 13.47 8.79 -15.74
C THR A 86 13.29 7.27 -15.80
N SER A 87 12.70 6.66 -14.78
CA SER A 87 12.47 5.20 -14.72
C SER A 87 10.99 4.89 -14.50
N LEU A 88 10.58 3.73 -15.00
CA LEU A 88 9.27 3.13 -14.69
C LEU A 88 9.30 2.37 -13.35
N ASP A 89 10.43 2.41 -12.65
CA ASP A 89 10.64 1.74 -11.39
C ASP A 89 10.33 2.68 -10.22
N VAL A 90 9.74 2.11 -9.18
CA VAL A 90 9.51 2.78 -7.90
C VAL A 90 10.42 2.16 -6.85
N MET A 91 11.17 3.00 -6.16
CA MET A 91 11.93 2.57 -4.98
C MET A 91 11.01 2.64 -3.77
N LEU A 92 10.63 1.48 -3.25
CA LEU A 92 9.87 1.37 -2.01
C LEU A 92 10.85 1.24 -0.84
N ARG A 93 10.59 1.94 0.25
CA ARG A 93 11.23 1.67 1.54
C ARG A 93 10.19 1.15 2.50
N ILE A 94 10.40 0.00 3.12
CA ILE A 94 9.48 -0.53 4.12
C ILE A 94 10.17 -0.49 5.48
N ARG A 95 9.76 0.47 6.32
CA ARG A 95 10.34 0.76 7.64
C ARG A 95 11.85 1.01 7.57
N GLU A 96 12.57 0.65 8.62
CA GLU A 96 13.97 1.05 8.80
C GLU A 96 14.95 0.43 7.79
N GLN A 97 14.65 -0.72 7.18
CA GLN A 97 15.73 -1.60 6.69
C GLN A 97 15.65 -2.13 5.25
N ARG A 98 14.66 -1.78 4.41
CA ARG A 98 14.53 -2.48 3.11
C ARG A 98 14.17 -1.56 1.95
N ASN A 99 15.14 -1.38 1.05
CA ASN A 99 14.93 -0.82 -0.29
C ASN A 99 14.43 -1.94 -1.21
N ILE A 100 13.24 -1.78 -1.76
CA ILE A 100 12.57 -2.75 -2.63
C ILE A 100 12.29 -2.05 -3.95
N GLU A 101 12.77 -2.62 -5.05
CA GLU A 101 12.46 -2.10 -6.39
C GLU A 101 11.16 -2.72 -6.90
N LEU A 102 10.14 -1.89 -7.05
CA LEU A 102 8.92 -2.22 -7.77
C LEU A 102 9.13 -1.89 -9.25
N LYS A 103 9.29 -2.92 -10.08
CA LYS A 103 9.68 -2.80 -11.48
C LYS A 103 8.51 -3.04 -12.41
N ARG A 104 8.36 -2.17 -13.41
CA ARG A 104 7.42 -2.41 -14.51
C ARG A 104 8.01 -3.44 -15.47
N GLN A 105 7.28 -4.52 -15.76
CA GLN A 105 7.83 -5.62 -16.57
C GLN A 105 8.15 -5.20 -18.02
N LYS A 106 7.35 -4.30 -18.60
CA LYS A 106 7.56 -3.71 -19.94
C LYS A 106 7.03 -2.28 -19.97
N VAL A 107 7.53 -1.44 -20.87
CA VAL A 107 7.19 0.00 -20.95
C VAL A 107 5.68 0.27 -20.97
N LEU A 108 4.92 -0.52 -21.73
CA LEU A 108 3.48 -0.40 -21.90
C LEU A 108 2.68 -1.40 -21.04
N SER A 109 3.34 -2.15 -20.16
CA SER A 109 2.68 -3.14 -19.33
C SER A 109 2.07 -2.52 -18.08
N THR A 110 0.91 -2.98 -17.68
CA THR A 110 0.33 -2.66 -16.37
C THR A 110 0.80 -3.62 -15.27
N ARG A 111 1.77 -4.49 -15.57
CA ARG A 111 2.35 -5.47 -14.64
C ARG A 111 3.57 -4.90 -13.93
N TYR A 112 3.59 -5.02 -12.60
CA TYR A 112 4.69 -4.59 -11.76
C TYR A 112 5.10 -5.70 -10.81
N SER A 113 6.39 -5.94 -10.68
CA SER A 113 6.94 -7.02 -9.88
C SER A 113 7.93 -6.48 -8.86
N PHE A 114 7.95 -7.10 -7.68
CA PHE A 114 8.97 -6.86 -6.67
C PHE A 114 9.30 -8.16 -5.93
N VAL A 115 10.52 -8.26 -5.42
CA VAL A 115 10.89 -9.33 -4.49
C VAL A 115 10.35 -8.96 -3.12
N SER A 116 9.49 -9.79 -2.53
CA SER A 116 8.92 -9.60 -1.19
C SER A 116 9.93 -10.02 -0.12
N PRO A 117 10.51 -9.07 0.64
CA PRO A 117 11.44 -9.45 1.69
C PRO A 117 10.74 -10.11 2.88
N ALA A 118 9.49 -9.75 3.20
CA ALA A 118 8.73 -10.39 4.27
C ALA A 118 8.53 -11.89 4.02
N LEU A 119 8.27 -12.28 2.77
CA LEU A 119 8.11 -13.69 2.40
C LEU A 119 9.44 -14.40 2.10
N SER A 120 10.50 -13.66 1.77
CA SER A 120 11.81 -14.26 1.46
C SER A 120 12.65 -14.58 2.71
N VAL A 121 12.38 -13.94 3.84
CA VAL A 121 13.13 -14.15 5.10
C VAL A 121 12.50 -15.27 5.95
N GLY A 122 11.24 -15.61 5.71
CA GLY A 122 10.57 -16.74 6.32
C GLY A 122 10.58 -17.94 5.38
N GLY A 123 11.43 -18.93 5.65
CA GLY A 123 11.26 -20.28 5.12
C GLY A 123 9.92 -20.84 5.61
N ALA A 124 8.82 -20.48 4.93
CA ALA A 124 7.52 -21.11 5.10
C ALA A 124 7.62 -22.51 4.49
N SER A 125 8.16 -23.41 5.31
CA SER A 125 8.24 -24.83 5.11
C SER A 125 6.91 -25.38 4.60
N GLY A 126 6.97 -26.17 3.53
CA GLY A 126 5.89 -27.02 3.09
C GLY A 126 5.24 -26.62 1.77
N LEU A 127 6.02 -26.52 0.69
CA LEU A 127 5.85 -27.30 -0.55
C LEU A 127 6.59 -26.62 -1.72
N VAL A 128 7.47 -27.41 -2.35
CA VAL A 128 8.21 -27.19 -3.60
C VAL A 128 9.44 -26.26 -3.53
N GLY A 129 10.62 -26.88 -3.37
CA GLY A 129 11.88 -26.50 -4.04
C GLY A 129 12.47 -25.11 -3.78
N GLU A 130 13.51 -25.08 -2.94
CA GLU A 130 14.57 -24.06 -2.85
C GLU A 130 14.19 -22.67 -2.32
N GLY A 131 14.90 -22.22 -1.28
CA GLY A 131 14.76 -20.92 -0.61
C GLY A 131 15.21 -19.72 -1.46
N GLY A 132 14.58 -19.57 -2.63
CA GLY A 132 14.77 -18.43 -3.52
C GLY A 132 13.91 -17.22 -3.15
N PRO A 133 14.18 -16.06 -3.77
CA PRO A 133 13.40 -14.85 -3.55
C PRO A 133 11.94 -15.05 -3.98
N VAL A 134 11.01 -14.67 -3.10
CA VAL A 134 9.57 -14.72 -3.41
C VAL A 134 9.20 -13.47 -4.19
N VAL A 135 8.87 -13.61 -5.47
CA VAL A 135 8.43 -12.50 -6.32
C VAL A 135 6.92 -12.34 -6.23
N LEU A 136 6.48 -11.12 -5.97
CA LEU A 136 5.07 -10.73 -6.02
C LEU A 136 4.84 -9.80 -7.20
N THR A 137 3.74 -10.02 -7.92
CA THR A 137 3.41 -9.29 -9.14
C THR A 137 2.00 -8.73 -9.07
N TRP A 138 1.88 -7.41 -9.21
CA TRP A 138 0.63 -6.74 -9.52
C TRP A 138 0.31 -6.92 -11.00
N GLU A 139 -0.86 -7.46 -11.28
CA GLU A 139 -1.38 -7.66 -12.63
C GLU A 139 -2.88 -7.34 -12.68
N THR A 140 -3.45 -7.25 -13.88
CA THR A 140 -4.89 -7.00 -14.06
C THR A 140 -5.71 -8.21 -13.60
N ASP A 141 -6.80 -8.00 -12.84
CA ASP A 141 -7.62 -9.11 -12.31
C ASP A 141 -8.42 -9.85 -13.40
N SER A 142 -8.64 -9.21 -14.56
CA SER A 142 -9.31 -9.77 -15.74
C SER A 142 -8.65 -9.30 -17.05
N GLY A 143 -8.86 -10.05 -18.14
CA GLY A 143 -8.37 -9.70 -19.49
C GLY A 143 -9.04 -8.45 -20.08
N ASP A 144 -10.25 -8.14 -19.64
CA ASP A 144 -10.91 -6.85 -19.86
C ASP A 144 -10.76 -6.02 -18.59
N ASN A 145 -9.78 -5.10 -18.58
CA ASN A 145 -9.47 -4.24 -17.44
C ASN A 145 -9.98 -2.80 -17.65
N ALA A 146 -11.14 -2.65 -18.28
CA ALA A 146 -11.76 -1.34 -18.50
C ALA A 146 -11.94 -0.52 -17.20
N VAL A 147 -12.07 -1.20 -16.04
CA VAL A 147 -12.35 -0.58 -14.74
C VAL A 147 -11.09 -0.34 -13.91
N GLY A 148 -9.91 -0.87 -14.29
CA GLY A 148 -8.67 -0.65 -13.53
C GLY A 148 -8.55 -1.50 -12.25
N ASN A 149 -9.03 -2.73 -12.27
CA ASN A 149 -8.90 -3.70 -11.19
C ASN A 149 -7.58 -4.46 -11.28
N PHE A 150 -6.95 -4.68 -10.13
CA PHE A 150 -5.65 -5.33 -10.06
C PHE A 150 -5.66 -6.46 -9.02
N ARG A 151 -4.70 -7.37 -9.14
CA ARG A 151 -4.45 -8.41 -8.15
C ARG A 151 -2.95 -8.58 -7.94
N LEU A 152 -2.57 -8.87 -6.70
CA LEU A 152 -1.22 -9.21 -6.31
C LEU A 152 -1.11 -10.73 -6.27
N VAL A 153 -0.30 -11.29 -7.14
CA VAL A 153 -0.06 -12.73 -7.24
C VAL A 153 1.36 -13.07 -6.78
N ARG A 154 1.53 -14.21 -6.13
CA ARG A 154 2.83 -14.81 -5.90
C ARG A 154 3.27 -15.58 -7.15
N GLU A 155 4.45 -15.25 -7.67
CA GLU A 155 5.02 -16.01 -8.78
C GLU A 155 5.46 -17.40 -8.29
N GLY A 156 5.24 -18.43 -9.11
CA GLY A 156 5.50 -19.83 -8.77
C GLY A 156 4.21 -20.64 -8.56
N ASP A 157 3.35 -20.22 -7.62
CA ASP A 157 2.08 -20.90 -7.31
C ASP A 157 0.83 -20.15 -7.86
N SER A 158 1.01 -18.95 -8.42
CA SER A 158 -0.07 -18.06 -8.87
C SER A 158 -1.11 -17.75 -7.78
N LYS A 159 -0.73 -17.87 -6.50
CA LYS A 159 -1.63 -17.58 -5.38
C LYS A 159 -1.93 -16.08 -5.34
N VAL A 160 -3.22 -15.73 -5.34
CA VAL A 160 -3.65 -14.35 -5.16
C VAL A 160 -3.62 -13.99 -3.67
N LEU A 161 -2.91 -12.93 -3.32
CA LEU A 161 -2.78 -12.46 -1.93
C LEU A 161 -3.75 -11.31 -1.64
N VAL A 162 -3.79 -10.33 -2.55
CA VAL A 162 -4.59 -9.11 -2.41
C VAL A 162 -5.24 -8.81 -3.75
N LYS A 163 -6.48 -8.34 -3.74
CA LYS A 163 -7.13 -7.73 -4.91
C LYS A 163 -7.38 -6.27 -4.67
N PHE A 164 -7.19 -5.45 -5.70
CA PHE A 164 -7.63 -4.07 -5.72
C PHE A 164 -8.88 -3.96 -6.60
N ARG A 165 -9.95 -3.42 -6.02
CA ARG A 165 -11.17 -3.05 -6.73
C ARG A 165 -11.20 -1.54 -6.86
N ASN A 166 -11.13 -1.06 -8.10
CA ASN A 166 -11.27 0.35 -8.38
C ASN A 166 -12.73 0.77 -8.24
N GLU A 167 -12.97 1.89 -7.57
CA GLU A 167 -14.30 2.51 -7.58
C GLU A 167 -14.31 3.63 -8.62
N ALA A 168 -14.39 3.23 -9.90
CA ALA A 168 -14.48 4.18 -11.00
C ALA A 168 -15.67 5.12 -10.78
N PHE A 169 -15.47 6.42 -11.02
CA PHE A 169 -16.48 7.51 -10.90
C PHE A 169 -16.83 7.98 -9.48
N SER A 170 -16.10 7.56 -8.44
CA SER A 170 -16.28 8.08 -7.08
C SER A 170 -15.33 9.25 -6.80
N ASN A 171 -15.89 10.37 -6.33
CA ASN A 171 -15.11 11.53 -5.88
C ASN A 171 -14.70 11.42 -4.40
N ALA A 172 -15.26 10.45 -3.69
CA ALA A 172 -14.99 10.21 -2.27
C ALA A 172 -14.08 9.00 -2.04
N ARG A 173 -14.12 8.00 -2.93
CA ARG A 173 -13.40 6.74 -2.79
C ARG A 173 -12.49 6.46 -3.97
N VAL A 174 -11.28 5.99 -3.68
CA VAL A 174 -10.33 5.49 -4.68
C VAL A 174 -10.68 4.04 -5.07
N GLY A 175 -10.95 3.21 -4.06
CA GLY A 175 -11.23 1.79 -4.24
C GLY A 175 -11.08 1.02 -2.94
N THR A 176 -10.93 -0.30 -3.06
CA THR A 176 -10.70 -1.19 -1.92
C THR A 176 -9.58 -2.18 -2.18
N PHE A 177 -8.82 -2.52 -1.14
CA PHE A 177 -7.98 -3.71 -1.12
C PHE A 177 -8.70 -4.85 -0.40
N GLU A 178 -8.86 -5.98 -1.06
CA GLU A 178 -9.38 -7.22 -0.52
C GLU A 178 -8.18 -8.13 -0.19
N VAL A 179 -7.81 -8.20 1.09
CA VAL A 179 -6.79 -9.11 1.59
C VAL A 179 -7.44 -10.48 1.78
N LEU A 180 -7.08 -11.43 0.92
CA LEU A 180 -7.77 -12.73 0.82
C LEU A 180 -7.44 -13.66 1.99
N ASP A 181 -6.25 -13.51 2.57
CA ASP A 181 -5.83 -14.24 3.76
C ASP A 181 -5.82 -13.30 4.98
N GLY A 182 -6.85 -13.40 5.83
CA GLY A 182 -6.95 -12.58 7.04
C GLY A 182 -5.79 -12.78 8.02
N ALA A 183 -5.13 -13.96 7.98
CA ALA A 183 -3.97 -14.30 8.81
C ALA A 183 -2.64 -13.91 8.15
N MET A 184 -2.67 -13.19 7.01
CA MET A 184 -1.47 -12.73 6.34
C MET A 184 -0.61 -11.89 7.28
N ASP A 185 0.69 -12.17 7.27
CA ASP A 185 1.66 -11.42 8.05
C ASP A 185 1.56 -9.92 7.75
N GLN A 186 1.72 -9.14 8.81
CA GLN A 186 1.46 -7.71 8.74
C GLN A 186 2.54 -6.97 7.94
N LEU A 187 3.78 -7.45 7.90
CA LEU A 187 4.77 -6.87 7.00
C LEU A 187 4.32 -7.10 5.56
N VAL A 188 3.88 -8.31 5.21
CA VAL A 188 3.33 -8.62 3.87
C VAL A 188 2.13 -7.72 3.52
N LYS A 189 1.25 -7.43 4.49
CA LYS A 189 0.18 -6.43 4.33
C LYS A 189 0.73 -5.04 4.03
N ASP A 190 1.73 -4.57 4.78
CA ASP A 190 2.37 -3.28 4.54
C ASP A 190 2.98 -3.24 3.12
N GLU A 191 3.68 -4.30 2.68
CA GLU A 191 4.27 -4.38 1.33
C GLU A 191 3.19 -4.35 0.24
N ALA A 192 2.11 -5.11 0.42
CA ALA A 192 1.02 -5.15 -0.55
C ALA A 192 0.34 -3.78 -0.68
N VAL A 193 0.05 -3.11 0.43
CA VAL A 193 -0.65 -1.81 0.41
C VAL A 193 0.23 -0.73 -0.25
N ILE A 194 1.49 -0.56 0.18
CA ILE A 194 2.36 0.49 -0.38
C ILE A 194 2.71 0.23 -1.85
N SER A 195 2.99 -1.02 -2.24
CA SER A 195 3.30 -1.37 -3.63
C SER A 195 2.07 -1.23 -4.52
N GLY A 196 0.88 -1.58 -4.04
CA GLY A 196 -0.38 -1.40 -4.75
C GLY A 196 -0.67 0.07 -4.99
N LEU A 197 -0.55 0.92 -3.97
CA LEU A 197 -0.71 2.37 -4.10
C LEU A 197 0.31 3.00 -5.06
N ALA A 198 1.57 2.57 -5.00
CA ALA A 198 2.61 3.03 -5.91
C ALA A 198 2.33 2.63 -7.37
N MET A 199 1.93 1.38 -7.59
CA MET A 199 1.52 0.88 -8.91
C MET A 199 0.29 1.63 -9.43
N LEU A 200 -0.70 1.90 -8.58
CA LEU A 200 -1.88 2.67 -8.94
C LEU A 200 -1.48 4.09 -9.32
N ALA A 201 -0.59 4.75 -8.57
CA ALA A 201 -0.07 6.04 -9.00
C ALA A 201 0.64 5.96 -10.34
N MET A 202 1.47 4.95 -10.63
CA MET A 202 2.09 4.82 -11.95
C MET A 202 1.09 4.52 -13.09
N ASN A 203 0.05 3.72 -12.86
CA ASN A 203 -0.94 3.39 -13.89
C ASN A 203 -2.02 4.46 -14.05
N GLN A 204 -2.43 5.12 -12.96
CA GLN A 204 -3.38 6.24 -12.95
C GLN A 204 -2.68 7.59 -13.18
N SER A 205 -1.34 7.65 -13.20
CA SER A 205 -0.58 8.86 -13.56
C SER A 205 -0.72 9.26 -15.01
N PHE A 206 -1.36 8.50 -15.90
CA PHE A 206 -1.86 9.13 -17.13
C PHE A 206 -2.91 10.23 -16.84
N HIS A 207 -3.69 10.11 -15.75
CA HIS A 207 -4.56 11.17 -15.25
C HIS A 207 -3.89 12.09 -14.22
N LEU A 208 -3.10 11.53 -13.28
CA LEU A 208 -2.41 12.30 -12.22
C LEU A 208 -1.15 13.06 -12.71
N ALA A 209 -0.31 12.49 -13.59
CA ALA A 209 0.77 13.22 -14.24
C ALA A 209 0.25 14.19 -15.31
N GLY A 210 -0.92 13.92 -15.91
CA GLY A 210 -1.64 14.91 -16.71
C GLY A 210 -1.99 16.16 -15.89
N MET A 211 -2.53 16.00 -14.68
CA MET A 211 -2.82 17.14 -13.80
C MET A 211 -1.58 17.80 -13.19
N VAL A 212 -0.47 17.07 -12.98
CA VAL A 212 0.78 17.63 -12.43
C VAL A 212 1.63 18.32 -13.51
N MET A 213 1.58 17.86 -14.78
CA MET A 213 2.30 18.46 -15.91
C MET A 213 1.51 19.58 -16.59
N PHE A 214 0.17 19.53 -16.57
CA PHE A 214 -0.71 20.51 -17.23
C PHE A 214 -1.60 21.30 -16.27
N GLY A 215 -1.43 21.15 -14.96
CA GLY A 215 -2.06 22.01 -13.95
C GLY A 215 -1.49 23.41 -14.05
N ARG A 216 -2.15 24.27 -14.82
CA ARG A 216 -1.90 25.71 -14.91
C ARG A 216 -1.92 26.33 -13.51
N SER A 217 -0.91 27.15 -13.25
CA SER A 217 -0.86 28.17 -12.20
C SER A 217 -2.07 29.09 -12.25
#